data_AF-A0A088T173-F1
#
_entry.id   AF-A0A088T173-F1
#
_cell.length_a   1.000
_cell.length_b   1.000
_cell.length_c   1.000
_cell.angle_alpha   90.00
_cell.angle_beta   90.00
_cell.angle_gamma   90.00
#
_symmetry.space_group_name_H-M   'P 1'
#
loop_
_entity.id
_entity.type
_entity.pdbx_description
1 polymer ?
#
loop_
_entity_poly.entity_id
_entity_poly.type
_entity_poly.pdbx_seq_one_letter_code
_entity_poly.pdbx_strand_id
1 'polypeptide(L)'
;MKKLLALFAAIALTLTLTACGGEAKLPAQGEIDMTNVDEYLNRENVQYVDLRNFDDKLNKGYIAGFEFIPFFDYLQAEGIITGQGDTTAVGDATRLEALFDKDAEAIFLMCQSGGRAGWVKAALESLDYTNVYNVTGFGTYEGNNVVTGDGSYVLENEVYGTYTPGVYVASAPADSHGNVYFVVLTISANGGIEALYIDSAVPGEEGSTKQTLGDAYNMVAFSDPTAIAEWYVQANTLSAAIVANQGFDAAWATDGLAGVSIGYDEIEVAFNAALVLAE
;
A
#
# COMPACT_ATOMS: atom_id res chain seq x y z
N MET A 1 22.63 -51.81 45.17
CA MET A 1 22.33 -52.25 43.79
C MET A 1 20.85 -52.11 43.42
N LYS A 2 19.89 -52.60 44.22
CA LYS A 2 18.44 -52.50 43.90
C LYS A 2 17.91 -51.06 43.75
N LYS A 3 18.39 -50.12 44.58
CA LYS A 3 18.01 -48.69 44.48
C LYS A 3 18.64 -47.96 43.28
N LEU A 4 19.79 -48.43 42.79
CA LEU A 4 20.44 -47.89 41.59
C LEU A 4 19.75 -48.41 40.31
N LEU A 5 19.28 -49.67 40.33
CA LEU A 5 18.51 -50.26 39.22
C LEU A 5 17.16 -49.57 39.04
N ALA A 6 16.47 -49.23 40.14
CA ALA A 6 15.20 -48.51 40.08
C ALA A 6 15.36 -47.09 39.53
N LEU A 7 16.48 -46.43 39.84
CA LEU A 7 16.79 -45.08 39.32
C LEU A 7 17.13 -45.11 37.83
N PHE A 8 17.92 -46.09 37.37
CA PHE A 8 18.19 -46.27 35.94
C PHE A 8 16.95 -46.66 35.14
N ALA A 9 16.06 -47.48 35.70
CA ALA A 9 14.78 -47.81 35.07
C ALA A 9 13.84 -46.60 34.99
N ALA A 10 13.81 -45.75 36.03
CA ALA A 10 13.02 -44.53 36.01
C ALA A 10 13.57 -43.51 34.99
N ILE A 11 14.89 -43.35 34.89
CA ILE A 11 15.55 -42.46 33.92
C ILE A 11 15.36 -42.97 32.49
N ALA A 12 15.48 -44.28 32.26
CA ALA A 12 15.20 -44.89 30.95
C ALA A 12 13.72 -44.75 30.57
N LEU A 13 12.79 -44.87 31.52
CA LEU A 13 11.36 -44.68 31.28
C LEU A 13 11.03 -43.21 30.96
N THR A 14 11.67 -42.24 31.63
CA THR A 14 11.52 -40.80 31.30
C THR A 14 12.17 -40.42 29.97
N LEU A 15 13.24 -41.11 29.55
CA LEU A 15 13.87 -40.94 28.24
C LEU A 15 13.08 -41.61 27.10
N THR A 16 12.28 -42.63 27.39
CA THR A 16 11.38 -43.22 26.38
C THR A 16 10.07 -42.45 26.19
N LEU A 17 9.62 -41.65 27.17
CA LEU A 17 8.43 -40.80 27.01
C LEU A 17 8.69 -39.51 26.21
N THR A 18 9.95 -39.11 26.05
CA THR A 18 10.34 -37.95 25.22
C THR A 18 10.64 -38.31 23.77
N ALA A 19 10.54 -39.59 23.38
CA ALA A 19 10.91 -40.08 22.05
C ALA A 19 9.71 -40.40 21.13
N CYS A 20 8.50 -40.00 21.49
CA CYS A 20 7.29 -40.20 20.69
C CYS A 20 6.55 -38.89 20.44
N GLY A 21 7.29 -37.89 19.94
CA GLY A 21 6.75 -36.60 19.51
C GLY A 21 7.22 -36.23 18.12
N GLY A 22 7.39 -37.21 17.23
CA GLY A 22 7.61 -36.91 15.81
C GLY A 22 6.38 -36.16 15.31
N GLU A 23 6.54 -34.87 15.01
CA GLU A 23 5.46 -34.08 14.44
C GLU A 23 4.88 -34.82 13.23
N ALA A 24 3.55 -34.85 13.11
CA ALA A 24 2.90 -35.55 12.02
C ALA A 24 3.46 -35.04 10.69
N LYS A 25 3.78 -35.95 9.76
CA LYS A 25 4.29 -35.58 8.44
C LYS A 25 3.34 -34.58 7.80
N LEU A 26 3.88 -33.51 7.21
CA LEU A 26 3.08 -32.55 6.48
C LEU A 26 2.29 -33.25 5.34
N PRO A 27 1.00 -32.93 5.20
CA PRO A 27 0.16 -33.42 4.11
C PRO A 27 0.61 -32.86 2.75
N ALA A 28 -0.01 -33.34 1.68
CA ALA A 28 0.37 -32.90 0.33
C ALA A 28 0.04 -31.43 0.09
N GLN A 29 0.73 -30.81 -0.87
CA GLN A 29 0.42 -29.46 -1.35
C GLN A 29 -1.07 -29.34 -1.71
N GLY A 30 -1.75 -28.33 -1.17
CA GLY A 30 -3.19 -28.10 -1.39
C GLY A 30 -4.13 -28.83 -0.42
N GLU A 31 -3.62 -29.66 0.50
CA GLU A 31 -4.42 -30.28 1.57
C GLU A 31 -4.47 -29.42 2.85
N ILE A 32 -3.65 -28.37 2.91
CA ILE A 32 -3.65 -27.39 4.00
C ILE A 32 -4.25 -26.09 3.48
N ASP A 33 -5.25 -25.59 4.20
CA ASP A 33 -5.91 -24.33 3.92
C ASP A 33 -6.30 -23.61 5.23
N MET A 34 -7.03 -22.50 5.12
CA MET A 34 -7.42 -21.70 6.27
C MET A 34 -8.45 -22.37 7.20
N THR A 35 -9.01 -23.52 6.83
CA THR A 35 -9.93 -24.29 7.70
C THR A 35 -9.18 -25.21 8.66
N ASN A 36 -7.96 -25.64 8.31
CA ASN A 36 -7.17 -26.60 9.09
C ASN A 36 -5.75 -26.12 9.46
N VAL A 37 -5.34 -24.92 9.03
CA VAL A 37 -3.99 -24.38 9.27
C VAL A 37 -3.61 -24.34 10.76
N ASP A 38 -4.59 -24.16 11.66
CA ASP A 38 -4.38 -24.13 13.11
C ASP A 38 -3.78 -25.43 13.66
N GLU A 39 -4.06 -26.58 13.04
CA GLU A 39 -3.48 -27.88 13.42
C GLU A 39 -1.97 -27.92 13.18
N TYR A 40 -1.47 -27.04 12.32
CA TYR A 40 -0.09 -26.97 11.93
C TYR A 40 0.64 -25.78 12.53
N LEU A 41 0.01 -24.87 13.27
CA LEU A 41 0.69 -23.69 13.84
C LEU A 41 1.72 -24.07 14.91
N ASN A 42 2.79 -23.27 15.00
CA ASN A 42 3.88 -23.41 15.98
C ASN A 42 4.69 -24.71 15.86
N ARG A 43 4.68 -25.35 14.69
CA ARG A 43 5.61 -26.45 14.40
C ARG A 43 7.03 -25.94 14.32
N GLU A 44 7.97 -26.74 14.78
CA GLU A 44 9.38 -26.41 14.65
C GLU A 44 9.79 -26.42 13.17
N ASN A 45 10.70 -25.52 12.79
CA ASN A 45 11.22 -25.43 11.41
C ASN A 45 10.14 -25.17 10.33
N VAL A 46 9.03 -24.51 10.65
CA VAL A 46 8.01 -24.09 9.67
C VAL A 46 7.87 -22.57 9.70
N GLN A 47 7.83 -21.95 8.52
CA GLN A 47 7.60 -20.52 8.34
C GLN A 47 6.14 -20.27 7.95
N TYR A 48 5.47 -19.30 8.56
CA TYR A 48 4.07 -18.94 8.28
C TYR A 48 4.04 -17.47 7.90
N VAL A 49 3.67 -17.15 6.65
CA VAL A 49 3.81 -15.80 6.10
C VAL A 49 2.48 -15.26 5.61
N ASP A 50 2.08 -14.14 6.21
CA ASP A 50 0.92 -13.35 5.81
C ASP A 50 1.39 -12.24 4.86
N LEU A 51 0.96 -12.36 3.60
CA LEU A 51 1.31 -11.47 2.50
C LEU A 51 0.26 -10.38 2.27
N ARG A 52 -0.64 -10.16 3.24
CA ARG A 52 -1.59 -9.05 3.22
C ARG A 52 -0.88 -7.71 3.42
N ASN A 53 -1.57 -6.63 3.08
CA ASN A 53 -1.06 -5.27 3.28
C ASN A 53 -1.40 -4.76 4.69
N PHE A 54 -0.78 -3.66 5.11
CA PHE A 54 -1.00 -3.12 6.46
C PHE A 54 -2.49 -2.86 6.73
N ASP A 55 -3.21 -2.38 5.72
CA ASP A 55 -4.63 -2.09 5.84
C ASP A 55 -5.49 -3.34 6.08
N ASP A 56 -5.25 -4.40 5.30
CA ASP A 56 -5.90 -5.71 5.45
C ASP A 56 -5.71 -6.26 6.87
N LYS A 57 -4.47 -6.20 7.38
CA LYS A 57 -4.09 -6.72 8.70
C LYS A 57 -4.69 -5.89 9.83
N LEU A 58 -4.62 -4.57 9.74
CA LEU A 58 -5.06 -3.69 10.83
C LEU A 58 -6.60 -3.55 10.87
N ASN A 59 -7.28 -3.68 9.72
CA ASN A 59 -8.75 -3.68 9.67
C ASN A 59 -9.36 -4.99 10.16
N LYS A 60 -8.85 -6.14 9.68
CA LYS A 60 -9.49 -7.45 9.92
C LYS A 60 -8.79 -8.27 11.01
N GLY A 61 -7.62 -7.83 11.44
CA GLY A 61 -6.75 -8.62 12.31
C GLY A 61 -5.82 -9.55 11.54
N TYR A 62 -5.12 -10.39 12.28
CA TYR A 62 -4.15 -11.36 11.77
C TYR A 62 -4.23 -12.68 12.54
N ILE A 63 -3.64 -13.73 11.97
CA ILE A 63 -3.52 -15.03 12.64
C ILE A 63 -2.22 -15.03 13.45
N ALA A 64 -2.30 -15.22 14.76
CA ALA A 64 -1.12 -15.35 15.60
C ALA A 64 -0.29 -16.55 15.15
N GLY A 65 1.03 -16.36 15.03
CA GLY A 65 1.97 -17.34 14.49
C GLY A 65 2.39 -17.06 13.05
N PHE A 66 1.60 -16.28 12.28
CA PHE A 66 2.03 -15.76 10.99
C PHE A 66 2.92 -14.53 11.16
N GLU A 67 4.10 -14.56 10.57
CA GLU A 67 4.90 -13.37 10.32
C GLU A 67 4.31 -12.58 9.16
N PHE A 68 4.62 -11.29 9.10
CA PHE A 68 3.94 -10.36 8.21
C PHE A 68 4.91 -9.72 7.23
N ILE A 69 4.73 -10.02 5.95
CA ILE A 69 5.58 -9.53 4.85
C ILE A 69 4.66 -8.94 3.76
N PRO A 70 4.35 -7.64 3.80
CA PRO A 70 3.38 -7.03 2.89
C PRO A 70 3.74 -7.19 1.42
N PHE A 71 2.78 -7.63 0.61
CA PHE A 71 3.05 -7.79 -0.82
C PHE A 71 3.21 -6.44 -1.52
N PHE A 72 2.19 -5.57 -1.48
CA PHE A 72 2.25 -4.30 -2.22
C PHE A 72 3.08 -3.29 -1.44
N ASP A 73 2.85 -3.17 -0.13
CA ASP A 73 3.47 -2.13 0.71
C ASP A 73 4.95 -2.38 1.02
N TYR A 74 5.48 -3.57 0.69
CA TYR A 74 6.88 -3.89 0.90
C TYR A 74 7.51 -4.62 -0.29
N LEU A 75 7.10 -5.85 -0.61
CA LEU A 75 7.76 -6.64 -1.65
C LEU A 75 7.74 -5.94 -3.03
N GLN A 76 6.61 -5.34 -3.42
CA GLN A 76 6.49 -4.62 -4.68
C GLN A 76 7.05 -3.20 -4.60
N ALA A 77 6.74 -2.46 -3.52
CA ALA A 77 7.25 -1.10 -3.31
C ALA A 77 8.78 -1.04 -3.36
N GLU A 78 9.46 -2.06 -2.82
CA GLU A 78 10.91 -2.18 -2.80
C GLU A 78 11.52 -2.82 -4.06
N GLY A 79 10.68 -3.17 -5.04
CA GLY A 79 11.11 -3.84 -6.27
C GLY A 79 11.66 -5.25 -6.06
N ILE A 80 11.41 -5.89 -4.91
CA ILE A 80 11.83 -7.29 -4.63
C ILE A 80 11.05 -8.24 -5.56
N ILE A 81 9.74 -7.99 -5.72
CA ILE A 81 8.88 -8.64 -6.69
C ILE A 81 8.31 -7.57 -7.62
N THR A 82 8.42 -7.75 -8.94
CA THR A 82 8.06 -6.71 -9.91
C THR A 82 6.84 -7.05 -10.77
N GLY A 83 6.27 -8.26 -10.62
CA GLY A 83 5.12 -8.72 -11.41
C GLY A 83 3.80 -8.77 -10.63
N GLN A 84 2.69 -8.57 -11.34
CA GLN A 84 1.33 -8.81 -10.82
C GLN A 84 0.58 -9.71 -11.81
N GLY A 85 -0.02 -10.82 -11.33
CA GLY A 85 -0.98 -11.60 -12.12
C GLY A 85 -0.44 -12.62 -13.12
N ASP A 86 0.85 -12.62 -13.48
CA ASP A 86 1.49 -13.72 -14.24
C ASP A 86 3.01 -13.79 -13.96
N THR A 87 3.37 -14.78 -13.14
CA THR A 87 4.63 -15.54 -12.99
C THR A 87 6.04 -14.89 -13.08
N THR A 88 6.90 -15.28 -12.12
CA THR A 88 8.39 -15.28 -12.11
C THR A 88 9.17 -13.97 -11.97
N ALA A 89 8.55 -12.79 -11.93
CA ALA A 89 9.30 -11.54 -11.88
C ALA A 89 9.90 -11.24 -10.49
N VAL A 90 11.01 -11.88 -10.17
CA VAL A 90 11.90 -11.56 -9.05
C VAL A 90 12.78 -10.39 -9.46
N GLY A 91 12.59 -9.23 -8.84
CA GLY A 91 13.44 -8.06 -9.06
C GLY A 91 14.73 -8.10 -8.25
N ASP A 92 14.67 -8.63 -7.01
CA ASP A 92 15.83 -8.82 -6.14
C ASP A 92 15.78 -10.19 -5.45
N ALA A 93 16.50 -11.17 -6.03
CA ALA A 93 16.53 -12.53 -5.52
C ALA A 93 17.19 -12.62 -4.15
N THR A 94 18.25 -11.85 -3.90
CA THR A 94 18.98 -11.91 -2.62
C THR A 94 18.11 -11.40 -1.48
N ARG A 95 17.37 -10.30 -1.67
CA ARG A 95 16.42 -9.81 -0.66
C ARG A 95 15.25 -10.78 -0.49
N LEU A 96 14.77 -11.40 -1.55
CA LEU A 96 13.70 -12.39 -1.45
C LEU A 96 14.16 -13.64 -0.67
N GLU A 97 15.32 -14.21 -0.99
CA GLU A 97 15.89 -15.35 -0.27
C GLU A 97 16.17 -15.05 1.21
N ALA A 98 16.56 -13.81 1.53
CA ALA A 98 16.76 -13.40 2.92
C ALA A 98 15.46 -13.34 3.75
N LEU A 99 14.30 -13.28 3.11
CA LEU A 99 12.99 -13.23 3.77
C LEU A 99 12.36 -14.62 3.94
N PHE A 100 12.78 -15.61 3.17
CA PHE A 100 12.15 -16.94 3.12
C PHE A 100 13.16 -18.05 3.39
N ASP A 101 12.91 -18.85 4.42
CA ASP A 101 13.83 -19.89 4.85
C ASP A 101 13.74 -21.14 3.97
N LYS A 102 14.70 -21.29 3.05
CA LYS A 102 14.76 -22.42 2.12
C LYS A 102 14.97 -23.78 2.81
N ASP A 103 15.53 -23.77 4.03
CA ASP A 103 15.79 -24.97 4.82
C ASP A 103 14.62 -25.37 5.76
N ALA A 104 13.55 -24.56 5.79
CA ALA A 104 12.33 -24.88 6.52
C ALA A 104 11.68 -26.20 6.03
N GLU A 105 11.00 -26.92 6.92
CA GLU A 105 10.15 -28.06 6.54
C GLU A 105 9.04 -27.61 5.58
N ALA A 106 8.45 -26.44 5.86
CA ALA A 106 7.50 -25.78 4.99
C ALA A 106 7.45 -24.26 5.18
N ILE A 107 7.02 -23.57 4.13
CA ILE A 107 6.67 -22.15 4.13
C ILE A 107 5.19 -22.05 3.75
N PHE A 108 4.33 -21.75 4.72
CA PHE A 108 2.90 -21.52 4.51
C PHE A 108 2.63 -20.07 4.17
N LEU A 109 2.22 -19.81 2.93
CA LEU A 109 1.87 -18.49 2.44
C LEU A 109 0.36 -18.31 2.45
N MET A 110 -0.10 -17.21 3.02
CA MET A 110 -1.49 -16.79 2.95
C MET A 110 -1.60 -15.33 2.50
N CYS A 111 -2.78 -14.93 2.03
CA CYS A 111 -3.12 -13.52 1.90
C CYS A 111 -4.60 -13.29 2.17
N GLN A 112 -5.26 -12.30 1.55
CA GLN A 112 -6.71 -12.14 1.69
C GLN A 112 -7.52 -13.25 0.98
N SER A 113 -7.10 -13.69 -0.20
CA SER A 113 -7.83 -14.63 -1.08
C SER A 113 -6.96 -15.75 -1.68
N GLY A 114 -5.68 -15.81 -1.33
CA GLY A 114 -4.70 -16.75 -1.90
C GLY A 114 -3.96 -16.27 -3.16
N GLY A 115 -4.39 -15.17 -3.81
CA GLY A 115 -3.75 -14.67 -5.04
C GLY A 115 -2.28 -14.26 -4.86
N ARG A 116 -2.01 -13.33 -3.92
CA ARG A 116 -0.64 -12.89 -3.57
C ARG A 116 0.26 -14.05 -3.12
N ALA A 117 -0.29 -14.98 -2.35
CA ALA A 117 0.41 -16.19 -1.94
C ALA A 117 0.80 -17.07 -3.14
N GLY A 118 -0.05 -17.16 -4.16
CA GLY A 118 0.27 -17.84 -5.42
C GLY A 118 1.41 -17.15 -6.18
N TRP A 119 1.45 -15.82 -6.21
CA TRP A 119 2.51 -15.08 -6.88
C TRP A 119 3.87 -15.24 -6.19
N VAL A 120 3.90 -15.08 -4.86
CA VAL A 120 5.13 -15.27 -4.08
C VAL A 120 5.59 -16.73 -4.14
N LYS A 121 4.66 -17.70 -4.09
CA LYS A 121 4.98 -19.11 -4.30
C LYS A 121 5.67 -19.33 -5.64
N ALA A 122 5.12 -18.83 -6.73
CA ALA A 122 5.73 -18.98 -8.05
C ALA A 122 7.12 -18.31 -8.14
N ALA A 123 7.32 -17.17 -7.48
CA ALA A 123 8.63 -16.50 -7.39
C ALA A 123 9.66 -17.35 -6.63
N LEU A 124 9.30 -17.89 -5.47
CA LEU A 124 10.17 -18.77 -4.69
C LEU A 124 10.46 -20.09 -5.42
N GLU A 125 9.47 -20.68 -6.10
CA GLU A 125 9.68 -21.88 -6.93
C GLU A 125 10.65 -21.62 -8.09
N SER A 126 10.68 -20.40 -8.64
CA SER A 126 11.68 -20.02 -9.65
C SER A 126 13.10 -19.90 -9.10
N LEU A 127 13.24 -19.85 -7.77
CA LEU A 127 14.51 -19.86 -7.03
C LEU A 127 14.77 -21.23 -6.37
N ASP A 128 14.18 -22.31 -6.90
CA ASP A 128 14.33 -23.70 -6.44
C ASP A 128 13.82 -23.99 -5.02
N TYR A 129 12.89 -23.18 -4.50
CA TYR A 129 12.15 -23.57 -3.30
C TYR A 129 11.15 -24.68 -3.65
N THR A 130 11.12 -25.75 -2.86
CA THR A 130 10.24 -26.91 -3.09
C THR A 130 9.23 -27.15 -1.97
N ASN A 131 9.37 -26.40 -0.89
CA ASN A 131 8.68 -26.50 0.40
C ASN A 131 7.66 -25.36 0.61
N VAL A 132 7.17 -24.73 -0.45
CA VAL A 132 6.28 -23.55 -0.36
C VAL A 132 4.83 -23.92 -0.64
N TYR A 133 3.94 -23.58 0.28
CA TYR A 133 2.52 -23.94 0.25
C TYR A 133 1.67 -22.68 0.18
N ASN A 134 0.68 -22.64 -0.71
CA ASN A 134 -0.36 -21.61 -0.67
C ASN A 134 -1.54 -22.14 0.14
N VAL A 135 -1.70 -21.64 1.36
CA VAL A 135 -2.75 -22.07 2.30
C VAL A 135 -4.02 -21.22 2.19
N THR A 136 -4.21 -20.53 1.05
CA THR A 136 -5.40 -19.73 0.71
C THR A 136 -5.51 -18.39 1.47
N GLY A 137 -6.73 -17.93 1.76
CA GLY A 137 -7.01 -16.54 2.12
C GLY A 137 -7.68 -16.37 3.47
N PHE A 138 -7.24 -15.39 4.26
CA PHE A 138 -7.82 -15.01 5.56
C PHE A 138 -9.36 -14.88 5.55
N GLY A 139 -9.96 -14.55 4.41
CA GLY A 139 -11.42 -14.49 4.26
C GLY A 139 -12.18 -15.80 4.52
N THR A 140 -11.49 -16.94 4.51
CA THR A 140 -12.07 -18.26 4.81
C THR A 140 -11.45 -18.89 6.07
N TYR A 141 -10.84 -18.09 6.93
CA TYR A 141 -10.26 -18.57 8.18
C TYR A 141 -11.34 -18.86 9.23
N GLU A 142 -11.35 -20.10 9.72
CA GLU A 142 -12.31 -20.60 10.71
C GLU A 142 -11.65 -20.97 12.06
N GLY A 143 -10.34 -20.72 12.18
CA GLY A 143 -9.55 -21.05 13.36
C GLY A 143 -9.71 -20.08 14.53
N ASN A 144 -9.04 -20.37 15.63
CA ASN A 144 -9.17 -19.65 16.91
C ASN A 144 -7.95 -18.76 17.24
N ASN A 145 -6.95 -18.71 16.37
CA ASN A 145 -5.73 -17.92 16.57
C ASN A 145 -5.84 -16.49 16.01
N VAL A 146 -7.05 -16.01 15.73
CA VAL A 146 -7.25 -14.64 15.24
C VAL A 146 -6.99 -13.61 16.34
N VAL A 147 -6.16 -12.62 16.04
CA VAL A 147 -6.01 -11.38 16.80
C VAL A 147 -6.75 -10.30 16.03
N THR A 148 -7.85 -9.80 16.57
CA THR A 148 -8.74 -8.85 15.89
C THR A 148 -8.07 -7.50 15.68
N GLY A 149 -8.26 -6.95 14.48
CA GLY A 149 -7.95 -5.55 14.19
C GLY A 149 -9.09 -4.65 14.67
N ASP A 150 -8.77 -3.39 14.96
CA ASP A 150 -9.73 -2.37 15.36
C ASP A 150 -9.96 -1.30 14.27
N GLY A 151 -9.22 -1.38 13.16
CA GLY A 151 -9.27 -0.41 12.07
C GLY A 151 -8.85 1.01 12.49
N SER A 152 -8.24 1.18 13.67
CA SER A 152 -7.84 2.49 14.19
C SER A 152 -6.38 2.77 13.83
N TYR A 153 -6.16 3.13 12.57
CA TYR A 153 -4.84 3.54 12.10
C TYR A 153 -4.98 4.54 10.95
N VAL A 154 -4.00 5.43 10.84
CA VAL A 154 -3.81 6.29 9.67
C VAL A 154 -2.53 5.80 9.00
N LEU A 155 -2.66 5.18 7.82
CA LEU A 155 -1.52 4.98 6.94
C LEU A 155 -1.31 6.31 6.21
N GLU A 156 -0.46 7.18 6.76
CA GLU A 156 0.07 8.28 5.98
C GLU A 156 1.06 7.65 4.99
N ASN A 157 0.68 7.61 3.71
CA ASN A 157 1.62 7.26 2.66
C ASN A 157 2.62 8.42 2.59
N GLU A 158 3.69 8.32 3.37
CA GLU A 158 4.70 9.36 3.44
C GLU A 158 5.21 9.65 2.03
N VAL A 159 4.96 10.87 1.57
CA VAL A 159 5.34 11.29 0.23
C VAL A 159 6.78 11.79 0.29
N TYR A 160 7.68 11.09 -0.39
CA TYR A 160 9.10 11.41 -0.47
C TYR A 160 9.42 12.20 -1.75
N GLY A 161 10.37 13.12 -1.65
CA GLY A 161 10.86 13.88 -2.80
C GLY A 161 12.12 14.66 -2.47
N THR A 162 12.57 15.48 -3.42
CA THR A 162 13.82 16.24 -3.32
C THR A 162 13.60 17.71 -2.94
N TYR A 163 12.36 18.13 -2.77
CA TYR A 163 12.03 19.52 -2.47
C TYR A 163 12.28 19.85 -1.00
N THR A 164 12.57 21.11 -0.74
CA THR A 164 12.74 21.65 0.61
C THR A 164 11.37 21.69 1.32
N PRO A 165 11.21 21.11 2.52
CA PRO A 165 9.95 21.14 3.27
C PRO A 165 9.47 22.57 3.54
N GLY A 166 8.16 22.81 3.39
CA GLY A 166 7.59 24.14 3.62
C GLY A 166 6.29 24.39 2.88
N VAL A 167 5.80 25.62 3.00
CA VAL A 167 4.62 26.12 2.28
C VAL A 167 5.06 27.22 1.32
N TYR A 168 4.78 27.04 0.03
CA TYR A 168 5.20 27.91 -1.06
C TYR A 168 3.97 28.47 -1.75
N VAL A 169 3.98 29.78 -1.99
CA VAL A 169 2.87 30.48 -2.64
C VAL A 169 3.40 31.16 -3.88
N ALA A 170 2.75 30.92 -5.00
CA ALA A 170 3.07 31.57 -6.26
C ALA A 170 1.81 31.85 -7.07
N SER A 171 1.92 32.80 -8.00
CA SER A 171 0.82 33.22 -8.87
C SER A 171 1.30 33.34 -10.30
N ALA A 172 0.40 33.08 -11.24
CA ALA A 172 0.62 33.40 -12.65
C ALA A 172 0.27 34.86 -12.96
N PRO A 173 0.82 35.41 -14.06
CA PRO A 173 0.30 36.66 -14.63
C PRO A 173 -1.20 36.56 -14.90
N ALA A 174 -1.89 37.71 -14.88
CA ALA A 174 -3.32 37.74 -15.17
C ALA A 174 -3.61 37.24 -16.59
N ASP A 175 -4.68 36.46 -16.75
CA ASP A 175 -5.14 35.99 -18.06
C ASP A 175 -5.75 37.13 -18.89
N SER A 176 -6.20 36.82 -20.11
CA SER A 176 -6.83 37.78 -21.03
C SER A 176 -8.14 38.40 -20.49
N HIS A 177 -8.74 37.80 -19.47
CA HIS A 177 -9.94 38.28 -18.79
C HIS A 177 -9.61 38.99 -17.45
N GLY A 178 -8.33 39.06 -17.09
CA GLY A 178 -7.83 39.68 -15.87
C GLY A 178 -7.80 38.76 -14.64
N ASN A 179 -8.17 37.48 -14.77
CA ASN A 179 -8.13 36.54 -13.64
C ASN A 179 -6.68 36.28 -13.25
N VAL A 180 -6.39 36.27 -11.95
CA VAL A 180 -5.07 35.91 -11.42
C VAL A 180 -5.17 34.56 -10.73
N TYR A 181 -4.46 33.57 -11.24
CA TYR A 181 -4.41 32.22 -10.66
C TYR A 181 -3.23 32.12 -9.70
N PHE A 182 -3.46 31.49 -8.56
CA PHE A 182 -2.42 31.27 -7.57
C PHE A 182 -2.56 29.89 -6.93
N VAL A 183 -1.43 29.42 -6.41
CA VAL A 183 -1.33 28.14 -5.74
C VAL A 183 -0.69 28.30 -4.37
N VAL A 184 -1.09 27.43 -3.44
CA VAL A 184 -0.39 27.19 -2.19
C VAL A 184 0.06 25.74 -2.19
N LEU A 185 1.36 25.53 -2.34
CA LEU A 185 2.02 24.23 -2.40
C LEU A 185 2.61 23.90 -1.03
N THR A 186 2.23 22.75 -0.47
CA THR A 186 2.82 22.22 0.77
C THR A 186 3.74 21.05 0.42
N ILE A 187 5.00 21.17 0.83
CA ILE A 187 6.01 20.10 0.74
C ILE A 187 6.18 19.46 2.12
N SER A 188 6.04 18.13 2.16
CA SER A 188 6.15 17.31 3.36
C SER A 188 7.54 17.41 4.00
N ALA A 189 7.67 16.95 5.24
CA ALA A 189 8.97 16.81 5.90
C ALA A 189 9.96 15.91 5.13
N ASN A 190 9.44 15.02 4.28
CA ASN A 190 10.18 14.07 3.46
C ASN A 190 10.45 14.58 2.03
N GLY A 191 10.11 15.84 1.75
CA GLY A 191 10.43 16.52 0.48
C GLY A 191 9.50 16.22 -0.69
N GLY A 192 8.40 15.51 -0.45
CA GLY A 192 7.35 15.25 -1.45
C GLY A 192 6.21 16.27 -1.40
N ILE A 193 5.42 16.34 -2.46
CA ILE A 193 4.22 17.20 -2.53
C ILE A 193 3.14 16.59 -1.64
N GLU A 194 2.83 17.26 -0.53
CA GLU A 194 1.83 16.84 0.45
C GLU A 194 0.43 17.37 0.09
N ALA A 195 0.37 18.63 -0.32
CA ALA A 195 -0.89 19.28 -0.68
C ALA A 195 -0.68 20.37 -1.71
N LEU A 196 -1.71 20.62 -2.50
CA LEU A 196 -1.79 21.75 -3.41
C LEU A 196 -3.16 22.41 -3.27
N TYR A 197 -3.20 23.70 -3.01
CA TYR A 197 -4.43 24.49 -3.08
C TYR A 197 -4.36 25.37 -4.32
N ILE A 198 -5.40 25.31 -5.15
CA ILE A 198 -5.51 26.07 -6.39
C ILE A 198 -6.68 27.03 -6.25
N ASP A 199 -6.47 28.30 -6.56
CA ASP A 199 -7.51 29.32 -6.54
C ASP A 199 -7.25 30.42 -7.58
N SER A 200 -8.25 31.28 -7.79
CA SER A 200 -8.19 32.38 -8.73
C SER A 200 -8.96 33.58 -8.20
N ALA A 201 -8.34 34.76 -8.24
CA ALA A 201 -9.00 36.02 -7.94
C ALA A 201 -9.96 36.40 -9.08
N VAL A 202 -11.18 36.83 -8.73
CA VAL A 202 -12.20 37.23 -9.70
C VAL A 202 -12.09 38.73 -10.00
N PRO A 203 -11.86 39.13 -11.27
CA PRO A 203 -11.74 40.54 -11.63
C PRO A 203 -13.01 41.31 -11.32
N GLY A 204 -12.87 42.42 -10.59
CA GLY A 204 -14.00 43.28 -10.25
C GLY A 204 -14.81 42.84 -9.03
N GLU A 205 -14.46 41.72 -8.39
CA GLU A 205 -15.04 41.28 -7.12
C GLU A 205 -13.98 41.35 -6.00
N GLU A 206 -13.78 42.55 -5.45
CA GLU A 206 -12.81 42.77 -4.37
C GLU A 206 -13.07 41.83 -3.18
N GLY A 207 -12.04 41.07 -2.81
CA GLY A 207 -12.07 40.18 -1.64
C GLY A 207 -12.72 38.82 -1.88
N SER A 208 -13.02 38.45 -3.13
CA SER A 208 -13.57 37.15 -3.49
C SER A 208 -12.65 36.36 -4.42
N THR A 209 -12.80 35.04 -4.39
CA THR A 209 -12.06 34.10 -5.23
C THR A 209 -13.00 33.02 -5.78
N LYS A 210 -12.59 32.32 -6.82
CA LYS A 210 -13.41 31.24 -7.42
C LYS A 210 -13.67 30.12 -6.42
N GLN A 211 -12.70 29.77 -5.55
CA GLN A 211 -12.94 28.86 -4.42
C GLN A 211 -13.96 29.42 -3.42
N THR A 212 -13.84 30.70 -3.05
CA THR A 212 -14.74 31.33 -2.07
C THR A 212 -16.19 31.40 -2.56
N LEU A 213 -16.38 31.69 -3.84
CA LEU A 213 -17.70 31.75 -4.46
C LEU A 213 -18.33 30.36 -4.61
N GLY A 214 -17.54 29.32 -4.85
CA GLY A 214 -18.05 27.96 -5.07
C GLY A 214 -19.08 27.94 -6.19
N ASP A 215 -20.27 27.40 -5.92
CA ASP A 215 -21.39 27.38 -6.88
C ASP A 215 -21.85 28.81 -7.29
N ALA A 216 -21.63 29.83 -6.45
CA ALA A 216 -22.00 31.22 -6.77
C ALA A 216 -21.14 31.83 -7.88
N TYR A 217 -20.00 31.21 -8.23
CA TYR A 217 -19.23 31.59 -9.41
C TYR A 217 -19.98 31.25 -10.71
N ASN A 218 -20.94 30.31 -10.65
CA ASN A 218 -21.89 29.99 -11.73
C ASN A 218 -21.21 29.55 -13.04
N MET A 219 -20.12 28.78 -12.99
CA MET A 219 -19.40 28.38 -14.20
C MET A 219 -20.27 27.49 -15.08
N VAL A 220 -21.01 26.53 -14.50
CA VAL A 220 -21.89 25.65 -15.28
C VAL A 220 -23.05 26.44 -15.87
N ALA A 221 -23.63 27.34 -15.07
CA ALA A 221 -24.77 28.14 -15.50
C ALA A 221 -24.43 29.12 -16.65
N PHE A 222 -23.21 29.65 -16.69
CA PHE A 222 -22.79 30.59 -17.74
C PHE A 222 -22.12 29.94 -18.97
N SER A 223 -21.74 28.66 -18.88
CA SER A 223 -20.97 27.96 -19.92
C SER A 223 -21.78 26.96 -20.75
N ASP A 224 -23.12 27.02 -20.69
CA ASP A 224 -24.04 26.10 -21.36
C ASP A 224 -23.70 25.90 -22.86
N PRO A 225 -23.54 24.65 -23.38
CA PRO A 225 -23.67 23.34 -22.73
C PRO A 225 -22.34 22.63 -22.40
N THR A 226 -21.21 23.34 -22.36
CA THR A 226 -19.89 22.69 -22.42
C THR A 226 -19.27 22.42 -21.05
N ALA A 227 -19.59 23.19 -20.00
CA ALA A 227 -19.06 22.94 -18.67
C ALA A 227 -19.73 21.75 -17.97
N ILE A 228 -18.92 20.81 -17.47
CA ILE A 228 -19.42 19.58 -16.83
C ILE A 228 -19.40 19.61 -15.29
N ALA A 229 -18.77 20.61 -14.67
CA ALA A 229 -18.72 20.81 -13.22
C ALA A 229 -18.40 22.28 -12.87
N GLU A 230 -18.59 22.71 -11.62
CA GLU A 230 -18.19 24.04 -11.14
C GLU A 230 -16.67 24.18 -10.99
N TRP A 231 -16.16 25.41 -11.05
CA TRP A 231 -14.71 25.68 -11.14
C TRP A 231 -13.93 25.07 -9.96
N TYR A 232 -14.44 25.23 -8.74
CA TYR A 232 -13.78 24.72 -7.53
C TYR A 232 -13.68 23.19 -7.51
N VAL A 233 -14.71 22.49 -8.02
CA VAL A 233 -14.72 21.01 -8.11
C VAL A 233 -13.57 20.55 -9.00
N GLN A 234 -13.39 21.24 -10.12
CA GLN A 234 -12.37 20.91 -11.09
C GLN A 234 -10.96 21.26 -10.58
N ALA A 235 -10.78 22.43 -9.96
CA ALA A 235 -9.52 22.83 -9.34
C ALA A 235 -9.09 21.84 -8.24
N ASN A 236 -10.02 21.39 -7.41
CA ASN A 236 -9.74 20.40 -6.37
C ASN A 236 -9.41 19.02 -6.96
N THR A 237 -10.05 18.65 -8.08
CA THR A 237 -9.74 17.39 -8.79
C THR A 237 -8.33 17.42 -9.39
N LEU A 238 -7.95 18.53 -10.02
CA LEU A 238 -6.61 18.72 -10.56
C LEU A 238 -5.55 18.71 -9.44
N SER A 239 -5.81 19.39 -8.33
CA SER A 239 -4.95 19.36 -7.15
C SER A 239 -4.71 17.92 -6.66
N ALA A 240 -5.77 17.14 -6.49
CA ALA A 240 -5.65 15.75 -6.04
C ALA A 240 -4.85 14.89 -7.02
N ALA A 241 -5.01 15.10 -8.33
CA ALA A 241 -4.22 14.42 -9.35
C ALA A 241 -2.73 14.78 -9.26
N ILE A 242 -2.40 16.06 -9.07
CA ILE A 242 -1.01 16.53 -8.95
C ILE A 242 -0.35 15.92 -7.70
N VAL A 243 -1.03 15.92 -6.56
CA VAL A 243 -0.53 15.30 -5.33
C VAL A 243 -0.35 13.80 -5.52
N ALA A 244 -1.31 13.10 -6.11
CA ALA A 244 -1.22 11.66 -6.32
C ALA A 244 -0.04 11.24 -7.24
N ASN A 245 0.32 12.10 -8.20
CA ASN A 245 1.36 11.80 -9.20
C ASN A 245 2.67 12.55 -8.97
N GLN A 246 2.76 13.34 -7.89
CA GLN A 246 3.95 14.12 -7.53
C GLN A 246 4.41 15.08 -8.63
N GLY A 247 3.47 15.66 -9.37
CA GLY A 247 3.79 16.57 -10.47
C GLY A 247 2.61 16.86 -11.38
N PHE A 248 2.85 17.72 -12.36
CA PHE A 248 1.90 18.09 -13.40
C PHE A 248 2.06 17.17 -14.62
N ASP A 249 0.96 16.78 -15.26
CA ASP A 249 0.99 16.02 -16.51
C ASP A 249 0.24 16.79 -17.61
N ALA A 250 0.91 17.08 -18.72
CA ALA A 250 0.33 17.77 -19.88
C ALA A 250 -0.91 17.07 -20.46
N ALA A 251 -1.10 15.77 -20.21
CA ALA A 251 -2.30 15.03 -20.59
C ALA A 251 -3.56 15.46 -19.79
N TRP A 252 -3.40 16.20 -18.69
CA TRP A 252 -4.51 16.73 -17.89
C TRP A 252 -5.02 18.08 -18.37
N ALA A 253 -4.49 18.63 -19.47
CA ALA A 253 -5.01 19.84 -20.12
C ALA A 253 -6.53 19.69 -20.31
N THR A 254 -7.28 20.47 -19.53
CA THR A 254 -8.58 20.07 -19.01
C THR A 254 -9.75 20.12 -20.00
N ASP A 255 -9.56 20.29 -21.30
CA ASP A 255 -10.70 20.24 -22.23
C ASP A 255 -11.42 18.88 -22.19
N GLY A 256 -10.70 17.80 -21.83
CA GLY A 256 -11.26 16.45 -21.64
C GLY A 256 -11.95 16.19 -20.29
N LEU A 257 -11.70 17.01 -19.26
CA LEU A 257 -12.28 16.88 -17.90
C LEU A 257 -13.27 18.00 -17.55
N ALA A 258 -13.27 19.10 -18.31
CA ALA A 258 -13.99 20.31 -17.97
C ALA A 258 -15.03 20.72 -19.01
N GLY A 259 -14.77 20.40 -20.28
CA GLY A 259 -15.45 20.98 -21.44
C GLY A 259 -15.39 22.51 -21.53
N VAL A 260 -14.69 23.19 -20.60
CA VAL A 260 -14.34 24.61 -20.59
C VAL A 260 -12.98 24.82 -19.93
N SER A 261 -12.23 25.86 -20.31
CA SER A 261 -10.95 26.15 -19.65
C SER A 261 -11.14 26.65 -18.22
N ILE A 262 -10.40 26.07 -17.27
CA ILE A 262 -10.31 26.54 -15.88
C ILE A 262 -9.08 27.44 -15.62
N GLY A 263 -8.34 27.81 -16.67
CA GLY A 263 -7.04 28.48 -16.55
C GLY A 263 -5.88 27.50 -16.34
N TYR A 264 -5.90 26.36 -17.04
CA TYR A 264 -4.95 25.26 -16.86
C TYR A 264 -3.50 25.71 -17.03
N ASP A 265 -3.20 26.44 -18.12
CA ASP A 265 -1.86 26.93 -18.42
C ASP A 265 -1.38 27.91 -17.34
N GLU A 266 -2.25 28.80 -16.87
CA GLU A 266 -1.92 29.72 -15.77
C GLU A 266 -1.70 28.98 -14.44
N ILE A 267 -2.48 27.94 -14.15
CA ILE A 267 -2.28 27.09 -12.98
C ILE A 267 -0.93 26.36 -13.06
N GLU A 268 -0.58 25.82 -14.23
CA GLU A 268 0.72 25.18 -14.45
C GLU A 268 1.88 26.14 -14.22
N VAL A 269 1.77 27.38 -14.73
CA VAL A 269 2.76 28.44 -14.49
C VAL A 269 2.91 28.74 -13.00
N ALA A 270 1.79 28.91 -12.29
CA ALA A 270 1.82 29.17 -10.86
C ALA A 270 2.40 27.99 -10.06
N PHE A 271 2.05 26.76 -10.41
CA PHE A 271 2.58 25.54 -9.81
C PHE A 271 4.10 25.41 -9.98
N ASN A 272 4.59 25.55 -11.21
CA ASN A 272 6.03 25.48 -11.50
C ASN A 272 6.81 26.60 -10.79
N ALA A 273 6.23 27.80 -10.70
CA ALA A 273 6.84 28.89 -9.92
C ALA A 273 6.92 28.55 -8.42
N ALA A 274 5.91 27.88 -7.85
CA ALA A 274 5.95 27.41 -6.46
C ALA A 274 6.99 26.30 -6.26
N LEU A 275 7.13 25.36 -7.21
CA LEU A 275 8.15 24.32 -7.15
C LEU A 275 9.57 24.89 -7.18
N VAL A 276 9.84 25.89 -8.03
CA VAL A 276 11.14 26.58 -8.08
C VAL A 276 11.50 27.22 -6.75
N LEU A 277 10.52 27.67 -5.96
CA LEU A 277 10.78 28.19 -4.60
C LEU A 277 11.14 27.08 -3.60
N ALA A 278 10.77 25.83 -3.91
CA ALA A 278 11.01 24.65 -3.09
C ALA A 278 12.28 23.87 -3.49
N GLU A 279 12.92 24.19 -4.61
CA GLU A 279 14.24 23.66 -5.02
C GLU A 279 15.39 24.19 -4.14
#